data_AF-A0A662EH79-F1
#
_entry.id   AF-A0A662EH79-F1
#
_cell.length_a   1.000
_cell.length_b   1.000
_cell.length_c   1.000
_cell.angle_alpha   90.00
_cell.angle_beta   90.00
_cell.angle_gamma   90.00
#
_symmetry.space_group_name_H-M   'P 1'
#
loop_
_entity.id
_entity.type
_entity.pdbx_description
1 polymer ?
#
loop_
_entity_poly.entity_id
_entity_poly.type
_entity_poly.pdbx_seq_one_letter_code
_entity_poly.pdbx_strand_id
1 'polypeptide(L)'
;MLPNEQFSGKGRARHICKTCKRLPVEERDAIEQMDELYGYLAQSHISKKNVKRLQLLSESQNPKIATHASIVLDVARVKPYKKHRLKYLAKNHPEILRNLNDTGLRMAHGY
;
A
#
# COMPACT_ATOMS: atom_id res chain seq x y z
N MET A 1 -20.28 3.15 -10.52
CA MET A 1 -21.35 3.75 -9.69
C MET A 1 -21.85 2.68 -8.73
N LEU A 2 -21.77 2.89 -7.41
CA LEU A 2 -22.94 3.12 -6.56
C LEU A 2 -22.47 3.74 -5.22
N PRO A 3 -22.98 4.93 -4.85
CA PRO A 3 -22.75 5.57 -3.57
C PRO A 3 -23.75 5.01 -2.55
N ASN A 4 -23.30 4.61 -1.35
CA ASN A 4 -24.23 4.26 -0.28
C ASN A 4 -23.67 4.68 1.09
N GLU A 5 -23.69 6.00 1.30
CA GLU A 5 -24.39 6.66 2.42
C GLU A 5 -24.45 5.94 3.79
N GLN A 6 -23.32 5.71 4.46
CA GLN A 6 -23.31 5.49 5.92
C GLN A 6 -22.15 6.20 6.65
N PHE A 7 -21.81 7.41 6.22
CA PHE A 7 -20.89 8.28 6.97
C PHE A 7 -21.70 9.32 7.75
N SER A 8 -22.13 8.96 8.96
CA SER A 8 -22.73 9.93 9.89
C SER A 8 -21.64 10.86 10.43
N GLY A 9 -21.82 12.16 10.20
CA GLY A 9 -21.32 13.21 11.09
C GLY A 9 -19.95 13.80 10.75
N LYS A 10 -19.90 15.14 10.78
CA LYS A 10 -18.72 15.98 10.54
C LYS A 10 -17.54 15.58 11.45
N GLY A 11 -16.54 14.97 10.85
CA GLY A 11 -15.21 14.77 11.44
C GLY A 11 -14.45 13.75 10.60
N ARG A 12 -13.27 14.10 10.08
CA ARG A 12 -12.40 13.18 9.30
C ARG A 12 -11.72 12.14 10.20
N ALA A 13 -12.45 11.56 11.15
CA ALA A 13 -12.05 10.27 11.73
C ALA A 13 -12.40 9.22 10.66
N ARG A 14 -11.46 8.35 10.30
CA ARG A 14 -11.74 7.20 9.43
C ARG A 14 -12.85 6.37 10.08
N HIS A 15 -14.11 6.62 9.71
CA HIS A 15 -15.26 5.97 10.31
C HIS A 15 -15.34 4.56 9.72
N ILE A 16 -14.83 3.59 10.46
CA ILE A 16 -14.83 2.18 10.07
C ILE A 16 -16.28 1.74 9.87
N CYS A 17 -16.58 1.15 8.71
CA CYS A 17 -17.94 0.74 8.37
C CYS A 17 -18.47 -0.29 9.39
N LYS A 18 -19.79 -0.30 9.67
CA LYS A 18 -20.38 -1.26 10.65
C LYS A 18 -20.04 -2.72 10.32
N THR A 19 -19.92 -3.05 9.04
CA THR A 19 -19.47 -4.37 8.54
C THR A 19 -18.01 -4.64 8.89
N CYS A 20 -17.14 -3.66 8.68
CA CYS A 20 -15.71 -3.70 8.94
C CYS A 20 -15.41 -3.81 10.45
N LYS A 21 -16.29 -3.24 11.30
CA LYS A 21 -16.21 -3.35 12.77
C LYS A 21 -16.53 -4.76 13.29
N ARG A 22 -17.26 -5.57 12.52
CA ARG A 22 -17.62 -6.96 12.89
C ARG A 22 -16.53 -7.97 12.53
N LEU A 23 -15.56 -7.60 11.69
CA LEU A 23 -14.42 -8.45 11.36
C LEU A 23 -13.48 -8.61 12.57
N PRO A 24 -12.85 -9.79 12.73
CA PRO A 24 -11.83 -10.00 13.74
C PRO A 24 -10.65 -9.03 13.54
N VAL A 25 -9.93 -8.79 14.64
CA VAL A 25 -8.86 -7.77 14.68
C VAL A 25 -7.78 -8.04 13.65
N GLU A 26 -7.41 -9.31 13.45
CA GLU A 26 -6.37 -9.73 12.51
C GLU A 26 -6.75 -9.45 11.04
N GLU A 27 -7.99 -9.72 10.66
CA GLU A 27 -8.48 -9.42 9.31
C GLU A 27 -8.56 -7.90 9.07
N ARG A 28 -8.96 -7.15 10.10
CA ARG A 28 -8.98 -5.68 10.02
C ARG A 28 -7.57 -5.11 9.87
N ASP A 29 -6.63 -5.59 10.66
CA ASP A 29 -5.24 -5.15 10.62
C ASP A 29 -4.62 -5.48 9.25
N ALA A 30 -4.89 -6.66 8.68
CA ALA A 30 -4.46 -7.00 7.33
C ALA A 30 -5.02 -6.04 6.27
N ILE A 31 -6.29 -5.63 6.37
CA ILE A 31 -6.90 -4.65 5.45
C ILE A 31 -6.24 -3.28 5.61
N GLU A 32 -6.04 -2.81 6.84
CA GLU A 32 -5.39 -1.52 7.10
C GLU A 32 -3.92 -1.50 6.64
N GLN A 33 -3.19 -2.60 6.87
CA GLN A 33 -1.82 -2.77 6.41
C GLN A 33 -1.75 -2.81 4.87
N MET A 34 -2.69 -3.48 4.21
CA MET A 34 -2.78 -3.45 2.74
C MET A 34 -2.97 -2.02 2.25
N ASP A 35 -3.96 -1.29 2.80
CA ASP A 35 -4.24 0.10 2.42
C ASP A 35 -3.04 1.02 2.68
N GLU A 36 -2.34 0.82 3.80
CA GLU A 36 -1.09 1.51 4.13
C GLU A 36 -0.01 1.29 3.04
N LEU A 37 0.17 0.04 2.56
CA LEU A 37 1.10 -0.30 1.49
C LEU A 37 0.73 0.40 0.16
N TYR A 38 -0.55 0.42 -0.20
CA TYR A 38 -1.03 1.19 -1.37
C TYR A 38 -0.75 2.68 -1.21
N GLY A 39 -0.97 3.21 0.00
CA GLY A 39 -0.71 4.61 0.34
C GLY A 39 0.76 4.99 0.13
N TYR A 40 1.71 4.13 0.51
CA TYR A 40 3.14 4.39 0.28
C TYR A 40 3.50 4.49 -1.20
N LEU A 41 2.91 3.66 -2.05
CA LEU A 41 3.14 3.73 -3.49
C LEU A 41 2.54 5.01 -4.11
N ALA A 42 1.40 5.49 -3.60
CA ALA A 42 0.77 6.71 -4.08
C ALA A 42 1.55 7.99 -3.71
N GLN A 43 2.33 7.96 -2.62
CA GLN A 43 3.12 9.09 -2.13
C GLN A 43 4.20 9.53 -3.13
N SER A 44 4.36 10.86 -3.23
CA SER A 44 5.39 11.49 -4.07
C SER A 44 6.81 11.11 -3.67
N HIS A 45 7.05 10.86 -2.39
CA HIS A 45 8.34 10.45 -1.84
C HIS A 45 8.12 9.52 -0.64
N ILE A 46 8.66 8.30 -0.73
CA ILE A 46 8.64 7.35 0.38
C ILE A 46 9.72 7.78 1.39
N SER A 47 9.29 8.29 2.53
CA SER A 47 10.21 8.80 3.56
C SER A 47 11.01 7.69 4.22
N LYS A 48 12.16 8.01 4.82
CA LYS A 48 12.97 7.04 5.60
C LYS A 48 12.18 6.39 6.73
N LYS A 49 11.20 7.10 7.32
CA LYS A 49 10.30 6.54 8.35
C LYS A 49 9.40 5.46 7.75
N ASN A 50 8.86 5.71 6.56
CA ASN A 50 8.02 4.75 5.84
C ASN A 50 8.83 3.53 5.39
N VAL A 51 10.09 3.72 5.00
CA VAL A 51 11.01 2.60 4.70
C VAL A 51 11.20 1.70 5.93
N LYS A 52 11.42 2.29 7.13
CA LYS A 52 11.51 1.49 8.37
C LYS A 52 10.19 0.77 8.67
N ARG A 53 9.04 1.42 8.44
CA ARG A 53 7.72 0.80 8.61
C ARG A 53 7.52 -0.39 7.64
N LEU A 54 7.94 -0.23 6.38
CA LEU A 54 7.91 -1.29 5.37
C LEU A 54 8.78 -2.49 5.74
N GLN A 55 9.95 -2.26 6.36
CA GLN A 55 10.77 -3.35 6.89
C GLN A 55 10.03 -4.16 7.96
N LEU A 56 9.40 -3.49 8.92
CA LEU A 56 8.61 -4.17 9.94
C LEU A 56 7.42 -4.94 9.34
N LEU A 57 6.76 -4.38 8.33
CA LEU A 57 5.66 -5.06 7.64
C LEU A 57 6.13 -6.26 6.81
N SER A 58 7.38 -6.25 6.31
CA SER A 58 7.97 -7.38 5.61
C SER A 58 8.23 -8.58 6.51
N GLU A 59 8.30 -8.37 7.83
CA GLU A 59 8.46 -9.41 8.86
C GLU A 59 7.11 -9.82 9.49
N SER A 60 5.99 -9.34 8.96
CA SER A 60 4.65 -9.67 9.47
C SER A 60 4.34 -11.15 9.28
N GLN A 61 3.57 -11.73 10.23
CA GLN A 61 3.11 -13.12 10.18
C GLN A 61 2.18 -13.39 8.99
N ASN A 62 1.57 -12.36 8.42
CA ASN A 62 0.73 -12.50 7.25
C ASN A 62 1.59 -12.53 5.97
N PRO A 63 1.72 -13.69 5.29
CA PRO A 63 2.63 -13.85 4.15
C PRO A 63 2.26 -12.93 2.99
N LYS A 64 0.97 -12.59 2.84
CA LYS A 64 0.51 -11.67 1.82
C LYS A 64 1.05 -10.27 2.09
N ILE A 65 0.89 -9.76 3.30
CA ILE A 65 1.42 -8.45 3.71
C ILE A 65 2.94 -8.42 3.59
N ALA A 66 3.62 -9.44 4.11
CA ALA A 66 5.07 -9.54 4.08
C ALA A 66 5.62 -9.45 2.65
N THR A 67 5.03 -10.21 1.73
CA THR A 67 5.42 -10.22 0.30
C THR A 67 5.22 -8.84 -0.33
N HIS A 68 4.05 -8.21 -0.11
CA HIS A 68 3.75 -6.90 -0.68
C HIS A 68 4.66 -5.82 -0.09
N ALA A 69 4.90 -5.86 1.22
CA ALA A 69 5.78 -4.93 1.91
C ALA A 69 7.23 -5.04 1.41
N SER A 70 7.73 -6.26 1.17
CA SER A 70 9.07 -6.46 0.61
C SER A 70 9.21 -5.85 -0.78
N ILE A 71 8.23 -6.06 -1.67
CA ILE A 71 8.25 -5.47 -3.02
C ILE A 71 8.22 -3.94 -2.95
N VAL A 72 7.37 -3.37 -2.10
CA VAL A 72 7.29 -1.92 -1.90
C VAL A 72 8.57 -1.36 -1.29
N LEU A 73 9.23 -2.11 -0.40
CA LEU A 73 10.53 -1.76 0.18
C LEU A 73 11.62 -1.72 -0.89
N ASP A 74 11.67 -2.69 -1.79
CA ASP A 74 12.65 -2.71 -2.89
C ASP A 74 12.43 -1.53 -3.85
N VAL A 75 11.17 -1.23 -4.15
CA VAL A 75 10.82 -0.01 -4.90
C VAL A 75 11.30 1.25 -4.18
N ALA A 76 11.12 1.34 -2.85
CA ALA A 76 11.56 2.47 -2.06
C ALA A 76 13.08 2.62 -2.00
N ARG A 77 13.82 1.50 -1.99
CA ARG A 77 15.30 1.47 -2.03
C ARG A 77 15.84 1.93 -3.37
N VAL A 78 15.24 1.47 -4.46
CA VAL A 78 15.67 1.78 -5.83
C VAL A 78 15.25 3.21 -6.22
N LYS A 79 13.97 3.55 -6.02
CA LYS A 79 13.41 4.84 -6.42
C LYS A 79 12.29 5.32 -5.48
N PRO A 80 12.64 5.99 -4.37
CA PRO A 80 11.66 6.46 -3.38
C PRO A 80 10.72 7.54 -3.95
N TYR A 81 11.19 8.33 -4.92
CA TYR A 81 10.39 9.37 -5.57
C TYR A 81 9.46 8.79 -6.64
N LYS A 82 8.22 9.29 -6.69
CA LYS A 82 7.18 8.84 -7.63
C LYS A 82 7.48 9.20 -9.09
N LYS A 83 8.12 10.35 -9.32
CA LYS A 83 8.38 10.86 -10.67
C LYS A 83 9.21 9.86 -11.47
N HIS A 84 8.65 9.39 -12.59
CA HIS A 84 9.23 8.37 -13.47
C HIS A 84 9.57 7.03 -12.79
N ARG A 85 9.01 6.72 -11.61
CA ARG A 85 9.32 5.49 -10.86
C ARG A 85 9.13 4.25 -11.72
N LEU A 86 7.97 4.09 -12.35
CA LEU A 86 7.67 2.94 -13.19
C LEU A 86 8.55 2.85 -14.43
N LYS A 87 8.83 4.00 -15.09
CA LYS A 87 9.74 4.04 -16.24
C LYS A 87 11.16 3.65 -15.85
N TYR A 88 11.62 4.06 -14.66
CA TYR A 88 12.93 3.69 -14.13
C TYR A 88 12.99 2.20 -13.76
N LEU A 89 11.96 1.69 -13.09
CA LEU A 89 11.84 0.27 -12.76
C LEU A 89 11.79 -0.59 -14.01
N ALA A 90 10.97 -0.25 -15.00
CA ALA A 90 10.90 -0.98 -16.27
C ALA A 90 12.27 -1.10 -16.98
N LYS A 91 13.11 -0.07 -16.84
CA LYS A 91 14.42 -0.01 -17.51
C LYS A 91 15.54 -0.70 -16.73
N ASN A 92 15.55 -0.56 -15.39
CA ASN A 92 16.69 -1.02 -14.56
C ASN A 92 16.36 -2.27 -13.73
N HIS A 93 15.09 -2.47 -13.37
CA HIS A 93 14.62 -3.53 -12.49
C HIS A 93 13.25 -4.08 -12.95
N PRO A 94 13.21 -4.73 -14.13
CA PRO A 94 11.97 -5.27 -14.68
C PRO A 94 11.37 -6.36 -13.77
N GLU A 95 12.19 -7.08 -12.99
CA GLU A 95 11.68 -8.05 -12.00
C GLU A 95 10.81 -7.40 -10.92
N ILE A 96 11.23 -6.24 -10.39
CA ILE A 96 10.47 -5.52 -9.36
C ILE A 96 9.13 -5.05 -9.96
N LEU A 97 9.15 -4.57 -11.20
CA LEU A 97 7.94 -4.13 -11.88
C LEU A 97 6.98 -5.29 -12.14
N ARG A 98 7.48 -6.47 -12.51
CA ARG A 98 6.68 -7.67 -12.71
C ARG A 98 6.02 -8.11 -11.40
N ASN A 99 6.78 -8.18 -10.30
CA ASN A 99 6.25 -8.56 -8.98
C ASN A 99 5.20 -7.54 -8.46
N LEU A 100 5.40 -6.25 -8.75
CA LEU A 100 4.43 -5.21 -8.43
C LEU A 100 3.12 -5.33 -9.24
N ASN A 101 3.20 -5.81 -10.48
CA ASN A 101 2.00 -6.11 -11.28
C ASN A 101 1.29 -7.39 -10.81
N ASP A 102 2.05 -8.42 -10.45
CA ASP A 102 1.52 -9.72 -10.00
C ASP A 102 0.74 -9.61 -8.68
N THR A 103 1.23 -8.77 -7.77
CA THR A 103 0.55 -8.45 -6.50
C THR A 103 -0.76 -7.67 -6.67
N GLY A 104 -1.08 -7.18 -7.87
CA GLY A 104 -2.26 -6.34 -8.10
C GLY A 104 -2.14 -4.94 -7.48
N LEU A 105 -0.94 -4.55 -7.00
CA LEU A 105 -0.61 -3.21 -6.50
C LEU A 105 -0.54 -2.20 -7.67
N ARG A 106 -1.63 -2.05 -8.42
CA ARG A 106 -1.70 -1.08 -9.52
C ARG A 106 -1.76 0.33 -8.93
N MET A 107 -0.69 1.10 -9.15
CA MET A 107 -0.74 2.55 -8.95
C MET A 107 -1.70 3.13 -9.98
N ALA A 108 -2.85 3.64 -9.55
CA ALA A 108 -3.68 4.47 -10.40
C ALA A 108 -2.84 5.68 -10.85
N HIS A 109 -2.49 5.71 -12.12
CA HIS A 109 -1.89 6.87 -12.77
C HIS A 109 -2.91 8.00 -12.72
N GLY A 110 -2.81 8.86 -11.71
CA GLY A 110 -3.29 10.23 -11.81
C GLY A 110 -2.44 10.92 -12.87
N TYR A 111 -3.02 11.04 -14.07
CA TYR A 111 -2.58 11.98 -15.10
C TYR A 111 -2.73 13.42 -14.58
#